data_AF-C7J8G8-F1
#
_entry.id   AF-C7J8G8-F1
#
_cell.length_a   1.000
_cell.length_b   1.000
_cell.length_c   1.000
_cell.angle_alpha   90.00
_cell.angle_beta   90.00
_cell.angle_gamma   90.00
#
_symmetry.space_group_name_H-M   'P 1'
#
loop_
_entity.id
_entity.type
_entity.pdbx_description
1 polymer ?
#
loop_
_entity_poly.entity_id
_entity_poly.type
_entity_poly.pdbx_seq_one_letter_code
_entity_poly.pdbx_strand_id
1 'polypeptide(L)'
;LPKYTVCYVTWSLLYTDCFFTKKAWNAQNAGAAAILVADDKTEPLITMDTPEESGNTDYLENITIPSALITKSFGDKLKKAIDNGDMVNVNLDWRESLPHPDERVEYEFWTNSNDECGPKCDSQIEFVKSFKGAAQVLEKKGYTQFTPHYITWYCPDSFILSKQCKSQCINHGRYCAPDPEQDFSKGYDGKDVVVQNLRQVCVYKVAKEHGKPWLWWDYVTDFAIRCPMKEKKYTKECADGVIKSLGMLLFSYAFLCFVVRCSNCTEYV
;
A
#
# COMPACT_ATOMS: atom_id res chain seq x y z
N LEU A 1 -9.25 -9.01 31.95
CA LEU A 1 -8.03 -9.87 31.89
C LEU A 1 -8.44 -11.26 31.40
N PRO A 2 -8.42 -11.54 30.09
CA PRO A 2 -8.56 -12.92 29.63
C PRO A 2 -7.17 -13.56 29.67
N LYS A 3 -6.85 -14.38 30.69
CA LYS A 3 -6.95 -15.85 30.69
C LYS A 3 -6.34 -16.48 29.44
N TYR A 4 -5.08 -16.88 29.61
CA TYR A 4 -4.24 -17.70 28.74
C TYR A 4 -5.04 -18.73 27.95
N THR A 5 -5.07 -18.57 26.63
CA THR A 5 -5.56 -19.60 25.70
C THR A 5 -4.33 -20.36 25.19
N VAL A 6 -4.29 -21.66 25.46
CA VAL A 6 -3.28 -22.57 24.90
C VAL A 6 -3.58 -22.70 23.41
N CYS A 7 -2.76 -22.09 22.56
CA CYS A 7 -2.83 -22.27 21.11
C CYS A 7 -2.33 -23.68 20.78
N TYR A 8 -3.24 -24.60 20.47
CA TYR A 8 -2.88 -25.78 19.69
C TYR A 8 -2.54 -25.31 18.28
N VAL A 9 -1.25 -25.23 17.96
CA VAL A 9 -0.79 -24.94 16.60
C VAL A 9 -1.05 -26.21 15.76
N THR A 10 -2.24 -26.31 15.18
CA THR A 10 -2.55 -27.32 14.17
C THR A 10 -1.82 -26.92 12.89
N TRP A 11 -0.65 -27.50 12.66
CA TRP A 11 0.13 -27.34 11.43
C TRP A 11 -0.62 -27.95 10.25
N SER A 12 -1.32 -27.11 9.49
CA SER A 12 -1.64 -27.44 8.11
C SER A 12 -0.44 -27.04 7.26
N LEU A 13 0.27 -28.02 6.70
CA LEU A 13 1.26 -27.80 5.64
C LEU A 13 0.55 -27.18 4.43
N LEU A 14 0.43 -25.84 4.42
CA LEU A 14 -0.18 -25.12 3.32
C LEU A 14 0.84 -24.99 2.20
N TYR A 15 0.79 -25.98 1.31
CA TYR A 15 1.30 -25.95 -0.07
C TYR A 15 1.33 -24.54 -0.67
N THR A 16 2.33 -24.30 -1.53
CA THR A 16 2.64 -23.04 -2.24
C THR A 16 1.56 -22.56 -3.24
N ASP A 17 0.33 -23.09 -3.18
CA ASP A 17 -0.69 -22.95 -4.24
C ASP A 17 -1.78 -21.90 -3.95
N CYS A 18 -1.70 -21.13 -2.86
CA CYS A 18 -2.71 -20.11 -2.56
C CYS A 18 -2.15 -18.86 -1.89
N PHE A 19 -2.84 -17.74 -2.13
CA PHE A 19 -2.47 -16.42 -1.62
C PHE A 19 -2.50 -16.33 -0.09
N PHE A 20 -1.75 -15.39 0.47
CA PHE A 20 -1.62 -15.18 1.91
C PHE A 20 -2.97 -15.07 2.62
N THR A 21 -3.86 -14.24 2.07
CA THR A 21 -5.20 -14.01 2.62
C THR A 21 -6.05 -15.28 2.62
N LYS A 22 -5.94 -16.10 1.58
CA LYS A 22 -6.63 -17.40 1.51
C LYS A 22 -6.12 -18.38 2.57
N LYS A 23 -4.81 -18.38 2.85
CA LYS A 23 -4.23 -19.14 3.96
C LYS A 23 -4.81 -18.70 5.30
N ALA A 24 -4.90 -17.39 5.54
CA ALA A 24 -5.48 -16.83 6.76
C ALA A 24 -6.96 -17.21 6.91
N TRP A 25 -7.75 -17.09 5.85
CA TRP A 25 -9.17 -17.50 5.84
C TRP A 25 -9.36 -18.98 6.16
N ASN A 26 -8.57 -19.85 5.53
CA ASN A 26 -8.64 -21.29 5.78
C ASN A 26 -8.23 -21.64 7.22
N ALA A 27 -7.18 -21.00 7.76
CA ALA A 27 -6.75 -21.18 9.13
C ALA A 27 -7.82 -20.72 10.14
N GLN A 28 -8.46 -19.59 9.88
CA GLN A 28 -9.58 -19.10 10.70
C GLN A 28 -10.74 -20.11 10.73
N ASN A 29 -11.15 -20.62 9.56
CA ASN A 29 -12.22 -21.62 9.47
C ASN A 29 -11.86 -22.95 10.14
N ALA A 30 -10.57 -23.27 10.23
CA ALA A 30 -10.06 -24.42 10.98
C ALA A 30 -9.99 -24.18 12.51
N GLY A 31 -10.36 -22.99 12.98
CA GLY A 31 -10.37 -22.63 14.41
C GLY A 31 -9.02 -22.13 14.95
N ALA A 32 -8.08 -21.76 14.09
CA ALA A 32 -6.83 -21.15 14.53
C ALA A 32 -7.08 -19.78 15.16
N ALA A 33 -6.35 -19.46 16.24
CA ALA A 33 -6.42 -18.14 16.89
C ALA A 33 -5.55 -17.08 16.21
N ALA A 34 -4.53 -17.52 15.45
CA ALA A 34 -3.61 -16.69 14.68
C ALA A 34 -2.92 -17.56 13.62
N ILE A 35 -2.32 -16.94 12.60
CA ILE A 35 -1.51 -17.62 11.58
C ILE A 35 -0.15 -16.95 11.42
N LEU A 36 0.90 -17.77 11.36
CA LEU A 36 2.22 -17.38 10.90
C LEU A 36 2.48 -18.05 9.56
N VAL A 37 2.72 -17.27 8.51
CA VAL A 37 3.11 -17.79 7.20
C VAL A 37 4.61 -17.61 7.05
N ALA A 38 5.34 -18.70 6.89
CA ALA A 38 6.78 -18.64 6.65
C ALA A 38 7.06 -18.43 5.17
N ASP A 39 7.98 -17.50 4.89
CA ASP A 39 8.54 -17.30 3.56
C ASP A 39 9.22 -18.59 3.04
N ASP A 40 9.12 -18.83 1.73
CA ASP A 40 9.77 -19.96 1.06
C ASP A 40 11.21 -19.63 0.62
N LYS A 41 11.57 -18.34 0.62
CA LYS A 41 12.91 -17.83 0.26
C LYS A 41 13.61 -17.17 1.44
N THR A 42 14.93 -17.09 1.33
CA THR A 42 15.76 -16.34 2.29
C THR A 42 15.95 -14.93 1.76
N GLU A 43 14.96 -14.07 1.99
CA GLU A 43 14.95 -12.67 1.57
C GLU A 43 14.40 -11.76 2.69
N PRO A 44 14.61 -10.43 2.60
CA PRO A 44 13.91 -9.48 3.46
C PRO A 44 12.39 -9.64 3.28
N LEU A 45 11.64 -9.51 4.38
CA LEU A 45 10.18 -9.60 4.31
C LEU A 45 9.63 -8.52 3.39
N ILE A 46 8.81 -8.93 2.43
CA ILE A 46 8.07 -8.04 1.55
C ILE A 46 6.64 -7.87 2.04
N THR A 47 6.02 -6.74 1.70
CA THR A 47 4.61 -6.49 1.98
C THR A 47 3.77 -7.52 1.23
N MET A 48 2.77 -8.06 1.93
CA MET A 48 1.89 -9.09 1.39
C MET A 48 0.87 -8.46 0.45
N ASP A 49 1.32 -8.08 -0.76
CA ASP A 49 0.38 -7.78 -1.83
C ASP A 49 -0.17 -9.10 -2.36
N THR A 50 -1.48 -9.15 -2.58
CA THR A 50 -2.16 -10.26 -3.27
C THR A 50 -2.44 -9.76 -4.68
N PRO A 51 -1.53 -9.99 -5.65
CA PRO A 51 -1.57 -9.28 -6.91
C PRO A 51 -2.81 -9.66 -7.72
N GLU A 52 -3.30 -10.90 -7.57
CA GLU A 52 -4.31 -11.46 -8.47
C GLU A 52 -5.22 -12.49 -7.78
N GLU A 53 -6.09 -12.04 -6.87
CA GLU A 53 -7.36 -12.76 -6.70
C GLU A 53 -8.42 -12.08 -7.56
N SER A 54 -8.48 -12.49 -8.82
CA SER A 54 -9.59 -12.24 -9.75
C SER A 54 -10.85 -13.08 -9.40
N GLY A 55 -11.01 -13.40 -8.11
CA GLY A 55 -12.06 -14.25 -7.56
C GLY A 55 -12.87 -13.52 -6.49
N ASN A 56 -13.83 -14.23 -5.89
CA ASN A 56 -14.67 -13.69 -4.82
C ASN A 56 -13.80 -13.27 -3.61
N THR A 57 -13.63 -11.96 -3.43
CA THR A 57 -12.87 -11.32 -2.34
C THR A 57 -13.70 -11.05 -1.09
N ASP A 58 -14.98 -11.46 -1.05
CA ASP A 58 -15.89 -11.19 0.08
C ASP A 58 -15.35 -11.74 1.41
N TYR A 59 -14.48 -12.75 1.35
CA TYR A 59 -13.88 -13.33 2.54
C TYR A 59 -12.78 -12.46 3.16
N LEU A 60 -12.18 -11.52 2.42
CA LEU A 60 -11.09 -10.66 2.92
C LEU A 60 -11.51 -9.81 4.11
N GLU A 61 -12.71 -9.20 4.02
CA GLU A 61 -13.30 -8.40 5.10
C GLU A 61 -13.66 -9.22 6.34
N ASN A 62 -13.78 -10.55 6.17
CA ASN A 62 -14.19 -11.48 7.21
C ASN A 62 -13.00 -12.14 7.93
N ILE A 63 -11.75 -11.84 7.54
CA ILE A 63 -10.55 -12.32 8.26
C ILE A 63 -10.38 -11.47 9.52
N THR A 64 -10.46 -12.11 10.68
CA THR A 64 -10.40 -11.49 12.02
C THR A 64 -9.22 -11.98 12.85
N ILE A 65 -8.58 -13.09 12.45
CA ILE A 65 -7.42 -13.62 13.16
C ILE A 65 -6.14 -12.84 12.82
N PRO A 66 -5.28 -12.57 13.80
CA PRO A 66 -3.96 -12.01 13.55
C PRO A 66 -3.17 -12.87 12.57
N SER A 67 -2.63 -12.24 11.54
CA SER A 67 -1.94 -12.92 10.43
C SER A 67 -0.59 -12.24 10.18
N ALA A 68 0.51 -12.98 10.25
CA ALA A 68 1.85 -12.43 10.09
C ALA A 68 2.70 -13.25 9.11
N LEU A 69 3.44 -12.57 8.23
CA LEU A 69 4.52 -13.17 7.44
C LEU A 69 5.80 -13.17 8.27
N ILE A 70 6.49 -14.31 8.29
CA ILE A 70 7.76 -14.48 9.01
C ILE A 70 8.84 -14.97 8.06
N THR A 71 10.11 -14.68 8.38
CA THR A 71 11.23 -15.10 7.53
C THR A 71 11.33 -16.62 7.50
N LYS A 72 11.81 -17.16 6.38
CA LYS A 72 12.08 -18.60 6.25
C LYS A 72 12.96 -19.12 7.40
N SER A 73 14.01 -18.37 7.74
CA SER A 73 14.94 -18.78 8.80
C SER A 73 14.29 -18.87 10.18
N PHE A 74 13.31 -18.00 10.48
CA PHE A 74 12.55 -18.09 11.73
C PHE A 74 11.53 -19.23 11.69
N GLY A 75 10.81 -19.38 10.57
CA GLY A 75 9.88 -20.51 10.35
C GLY A 75 10.55 -21.87 10.50
N ASP A 76 11.74 -22.04 9.91
CA ASP A 76 12.54 -23.28 10.00
C ASP A 76 12.96 -23.59 11.45
N LYS A 77 13.26 -22.57 12.26
CA LYS A 77 13.60 -22.75 13.68
C LYS A 77 12.38 -23.18 14.50
N LEU A 78 11.23 -22.55 14.28
CA LEU A 78 9.97 -22.92 14.93
C LEU A 78 9.60 -24.36 14.59
N LYS A 79 9.69 -24.73 13.30
CA LYS A 79 9.41 -26.09 12.83
C LYS A 79 10.31 -27.11 13.50
N LYS A 80 11.63 -26.87 13.56
CA LYS A 80 12.57 -27.77 14.24
C LYS A 80 12.27 -27.96 15.72
N ALA A 81 11.93 -26.89 16.44
CA ALA A 81 11.57 -26.99 17.86
C ALA A 81 10.33 -27.87 18.06
N ILE A 82 9.31 -27.70 17.22
CA ILE A 82 8.07 -28.49 17.26
C ILE A 82 8.34 -29.96 16.89
N ASP A 83 9.13 -30.21 15.85
CA ASP A 83 9.51 -31.56 15.42
C ASP A 83 10.33 -32.30 16.49
N ASN A 84 11.08 -31.56 17.32
CA ASN A 84 11.80 -32.09 18.48
C ASN A 84 10.89 -32.37 19.70
N GLY A 85 9.62 -32.02 19.63
CA GLY A 85 8.64 -32.18 20.72
C GLY A 85 8.64 -31.03 21.72
N ASP A 86 9.31 -29.91 21.43
CA ASP A 86 9.32 -28.75 22.31
C ASP A 86 7.97 -28.02 22.27
N MET A 87 7.52 -27.53 23.42
CA MET A 87 6.39 -26.60 23.48
C MET A 87 6.85 -25.22 23.03
N VAL A 88 6.32 -24.76 21.90
CA VAL A 88 6.62 -23.42 21.37
C VAL A 88 5.49 -22.46 21.71
N ASN A 89 5.81 -21.41 22.45
CA ASN A 89 4.89 -20.31 22.73
C ASN A 89 5.28 -19.08 21.89
N VAL A 90 4.31 -18.51 21.17
CA VAL A 90 4.51 -17.32 20.35
C VAL A 90 3.61 -16.20 20.88
N ASN A 91 4.22 -15.07 21.19
CA ASN A 91 3.51 -13.84 21.52
C ASN A 91 3.56 -12.90 20.31
N LEU A 92 2.39 -12.48 19.81
CA LEU A 92 2.26 -11.44 18.79
C LEU A 92 1.96 -10.14 19.51
N ASP A 93 2.98 -9.28 19.65
CA ASP A 93 2.84 -7.98 20.28
C ASP A 93 2.90 -6.88 19.21
N TRP A 94 1.77 -6.19 19.04
CA TRP A 94 1.61 -5.06 18.12
C TRP A 94 1.85 -3.71 18.81
N ARG A 95 2.10 -3.69 20.12
CA ARG A 95 2.31 -2.48 20.91
C ARG A 95 3.66 -1.83 20.60
N GLU A 96 4.69 -2.64 20.35
CA GLU A 96 6.01 -2.17 19.91
C GLU A 96 6.07 -1.84 18.41
N SER A 97 5.02 -2.14 17.63
CA SER A 97 4.88 -1.71 16.23
C SER A 97 4.66 -0.20 16.09
N LEU A 98 4.54 0.50 17.22
CA LEU A 98 4.42 1.95 17.31
C LEU A 98 5.63 2.49 18.09
N PRO A 99 6.82 2.59 17.47
CA PRO A 99 7.93 3.29 18.08
C PRO A 99 7.49 4.72 18.40
N HIS A 100 7.49 5.08 19.69
CA HIS A 100 7.17 6.42 20.19
C HIS A 100 8.39 7.08 20.85
N PRO A 101 9.51 7.28 20.14
CA PRO A 101 10.68 7.94 20.72
C PRO A 101 10.36 9.37 21.22
N ASP A 102 9.29 9.99 20.71
CA ASP A 102 8.84 11.35 21.01
C ASP A 102 7.32 11.47 21.29
N GLU A 103 6.68 10.43 21.86
CA GLU A 103 5.22 10.37 22.14
C GLU A 103 4.31 10.55 20.90
N ARG A 104 4.88 10.44 19.70
CA ARG A 104 4.16 10.51 18.42
C ARG A 104 4.08 9.15 17.76
N VAL A 105 2.94 8.86 17.14
CA VAL A 105 2.76 7.67 16.28
C VAL A 105 3.31 7.97 14.88
N GLU A 106 4.31 7.23 14.43
CA GLU A 106 4.75 7.24 13.04
C GLU A 106 4.06 6.12 12.27
N TYR A 107 3.42 6.46 11.15
CA TYR A 107 2.77 5.46 10.31
C TYR A 107 2.99 5.71 8.82
N GLU A 108 3.02 4.64 8.06
CA GLU A 108 3.13 4.67 6.61
C GLU A 108 1.79 4.31 5.98
N PHE A 109 1.43 5.01 4.91
CA PHE A 109 0.22 4.73 4.16
C PHE A 109 0.57 4.32 2.73
N TRP A 110 0.51 3.02 2.47
CA TRP A 110 0.79 2.42 1.16
C TRP A 110 -0.48 2.42 0.31
N THR A 111 -0.42 3.05 -0.85
CA THR A 111 -1.60 3.40 -1.65
C THR A 111 -1.30 3.41 -3.16
N ASN A 112 -2.32 3.62 -3.97
CA ASN A 112 -2.27 3.81 -5.42
C ASN A 112 -3.36 4.80 -5.86
N SER A 113 -3.12 5.60 -6.90
CA SER A 113 -4.12 6.55 -7.41
C SER A 113 -5.03 6.00 -8.51
N ASN A 114 -4.93 4.71 -8.82
CA ASN A 114 -5.88 4.01 -9.69
C ASN A 114 -7.29 4.01 -9.06
N ASP A 115 -8.32 4.32 -9.84
CA ASP A 115 -9.74 4.31 -9.43
C ASP A 115 -10.62 3.35 -10.26
N GLU A 116 -10.03 2.51 -11.13
CA GLU A 116 -10.75 1.58 -12.03
C GLU A 116 -10.52 0.09 -11.73
N CYS A 117 -9.73 -0.26 -10.71
CA CYS A 117 -9.45 -1.67 -10.35
C CYS A 117 -10.58 -2.39 -9.60
N GLY A 118 -11.83 -1.95 -9.77
CA GLY A 118 -13.02 -2.54 -9.14
C GLY A 118 -13.11 -2.29 -7.62
N PRO A 119 -13.74 -3.20 -6.85
CA PRO A 119 -14.02 -3.00 -5.43
C PRO A 119 -12.79 -2.67 -4.57
N LYS A 120 -11.60 -3.15 -4.95
CA LYS A 120 -10.34 -2.80 -4.27
C LYS A 120 -10.08 -1.29 -4.31
N CYS A 121 -10.20 -0.69 -5.49
CA CYS A 121 -10.01 0.76 -5.68
C CYS A 121 -11.13 1.54 -4.99
N ASP A 122 -12.38 1.07 -5.08
CA ASP A 122 -13.52 1.72 -4.41
C ASP A 122 -13.31 1.77 -2.88
N SER A 123 -12.93 0.65 -2.25
CA SER A 123 -12.65 0.58 -0.82
C SER A 123 -11.48 1.48 -0.39
N GLN A 124 -10.45 1.58 -1.23
CA GLN A 124 -9.30 2.44 -0.96
C GLN A 124 -9.66 3.94 -1.03
N ILE A 125 -10.47 4.33 -2.03
CA ILE A 125 -11.00 5.68 -2.17
C ILE A 125 -11.89 6.05 -0.97
N GLU A 126 -12.77 5.14 -0.55
CA GLU A 126 -13.63 5.34 0.62
C GLU A 126 -12.84 5.41 1.93
N PHE A 127 -11.74 4.64 2.06
CA PHE A 127 -10.83 4.78 3.19
C PHE A 127 -10.21 6.18 3.24
N VAL A 128 -9.66 6.68 2.13
CA VAL A 128 -9.04 8.01 2.09
C VAL A 128 -10.05 9.10 2.45
N LYS A 129 -11.28 9.03 1.91
CA LYS A 129 -12.36 9.97 2.21
C LYS A 129 -12.76 9.94 3.68
N SER A 130 -12.98 8.76 4.24
CA SER A 130 -13.47 8.58 5.62
C SER A 130 -12.40 8.88 6.67
N PHE A 131 -11.14 8.54 6.38
CA PHE A 131 -10.03 8.70 7.32
C PHE A 131 -9.44 10.12 7.31
N LYS A 132 -9.58 10.88 6.21
CA LYS A 132 -9.08 12.26 6.07
C LYS A 132 -9.27 13.10 7.33
N GLY A 133 -10.50 13.19 7.86
CA GLY A 133 -10.79 14.04 9.02
C GLY A 133 -9.99 13.65 10.26
N ALA A 134 -9.90 12.35 10.55
CA ALA A 134 -9.13 11.82 11.67
C ALA A 134 -7.63 12.07 11.47
N ALA A 135 -7.09 11.75 10.30
CA ALA A 135 -5.69 11.94 9.96
C ALA A 135 -5.25 13.41 10.13
N GLN A 136 -6.05 14.35 9.59
CA GLN A 136 -5.74 15.77 9.70
C GLN A 136 -5.77 16.27 11.15
N VAL A 137 -6.71 15.80 11.98
CA VAL A 137 -6.80 16.20 13.40
C VAL A 137 -5.62 15.67 14.20
N LEU A 138 -5.26 14.39 14.00
CA LEU A 138 -4.15 13.76 14.70
C LEU A 138 -2.81 14.41 14.36
N GLU A 139 -2.58 14.70 13.08
CA GLU A 139 -1.33 15.30 12.63
C GLU A 139 -1.21 16.78 13.03
N LYS A 140 -2.29 17.57 12.91
CA LYS A 140 -2.28 18.99 13.35
C LYS A 140 -2.06 19.14 14.85
N LYS A 141 -2.46 18.15 15.66
CA LYS A 141 -2.22 18.13 17.10
C LYS A 141 -0.86 17.54 17.50
N GLY A 142 -0.06 17.08 16.53
CA GLY A 142 1.25 16.51 16.77
C GLY A 142 1.24 15.08 17.30
N TYR A 143 0.09 14.40 17.31
CA TYR A 143 -0.01 13.01 17.80
C TYR A 143 0.48 11.98 16.78
N THR A 144 0.52 12.33 15.50
CA THR A 144 0.95 11.43 14.43
C THR A 144 1.87 12.12 13.44
N GLN A 145 2.76 11.36 12.80
CA GLN A 145 3.45 11.73 11.56
C GLN A 145 3.23 10.63 10.54
N PHE A 146 2.59 10.97 9.43
CA PHE A 146 2.34 10.00 8.37
C PHE A 146 3.27 10.20 7.19
N THR A 147 3.55 9.12 6.46
CA THR A 147 4.25 9.17 5.17
C THR A 147 3.48 8.34 4.14
N PRO A 148 3.01 8.92 3.02
CA PRO A 148 2.36 8.17 1.96
C PRO A 148 3.41 7.52 1.04
N HIS A 149 3.20 6.25 0.73
CA HIS A 149 3.98 5.45 -0.20
C HIS A 149 3.09 4.95 -1.34
N TYR A 150 3.65 4.86 -2.55
CA TYR A 150 2.90 4.40 -3.71
C TYR A 150 3.45 3.09 -4.22
N ILE A 151 2.57 2.13 -4.45
CA ILE A 151 2.93 0.83 -4.99
C ILE A 151 3.35 1.03 -6.45
N THR A 152 4.52 0.49 -6.80
CA THR A 152 5.02 0.47 -8.17
C THR A 152 5.47 -0.93 -8.54
N TRP A 153 5.39 -1.21 -9.84
CA TRP A 153 5.94 -2.41 -10.45
C TRP A 153 7.15 -2.02 -11.28
N TYR A 154 7.92 -3.01 -11.71
CA TYR A 154 8.99 -2.80 -12.68
C TYR A 154 8.80 -3.72 -13.88
N CYS A 155 9.34 -3.28 -15.00
CA CYS A 155 9.39 -4.03 -16.23
C CYS A 155 10.80 -4.61 -16.38
N PRO A 156 10.95 -5.95 -16.50
CA PRO A 156 12.27 -6.54 -16.65
C PRO A 156 13.00 -6.07 -17.91
N ASP A 157 14.33 -5.98 -17.85
CA ASP A 157 15.17 -5.41 -18.92
C ASP A 157 14.90 -6.01 -20.31
N SER A 158 14.64 -7.32 -20.36
CA SER A 158 14.31 -8.05 -21.59
C SER A 158 13.04 -7.56 -22.28
N PHE A 159 12.15 -6.90 -21.55
CA PHE A 159 10.85 -6.44 -22.03
C PHE A 159 10.74 -4.92 -22.16
N ILE A 160 11.80 -4.14 -21.89
CA ILE A 160 11.77 -2.67 -21.93
C ILE A 160 11.25 -2.12 -23.28
N LEU A 161 11.59 -2.79 -24.39
CA LEU A 161 11.18 -2.34 -25.72
C LEU A 161 9.77 -2.78 -26.13
N SER A 162 9.13 -3.67 -25.35
CA SER A 162 7.78 -4.18 -25.61
C SER A 162 6.74 -3.06 -25.57
N LYS A 163 5.63 -3.25 -26.27
CA LYS A 163 4.53 -2.29 -26.28
C LYS A 163 3.94 -2.12 -24.87
N GLN A 164 3.78 -3.23 -24.15
CA GLN A 164 3.26 -3.29 -22.80
C GLN A 164 4.12 -2.47 -21.84
N CYS A 165 5.44 -2.68 -21.84
CA CYS A 165 6.32 -1.91 -20.97
C CYS A 165 6.29 -0.41 -21.28
N LYS A 166 6.27 -0.04 -22.57
CA LYS A 166 6.22 1.35 -22.99
C LYS A 166 4.89 2.04 -22.65
N SER A 167 3.78 1.31 -22.64
CA SER A 167 2.48 1.87 -22.24
C SER A 167 2.35 1.95 -20.72
N GLN A 168 2.78 0.92 -19.99
CA GLN A 168 2.51 0.79 -18.56
C GLN A 168 3.56 1.42 -17.65
N CYS A 169 4.72 1.84 -18.19
CA CYS A 169 5.85 2.29 -17.39
C CYS A 169 6.41 3.65 -17.83
N ILE A 170 7.06 4.32 -16.88
CA ILE A 170 7.95 5.47 -17.11
C ILE A 170 9.39 5.10 -16.75
N ASN A 171 10.32 6.02 -17.03
CA ASN A 171 11.74 5.88 -16.67
C ASN A 171 12.35 4.54 -17.09
N HIS A 172 12.23 4.20 -18.39
CA HIS A 172 12.79 2.99 -18.98
C HIS A 172 12.36 1.68 -18.29
N GLY A 173 11.12 1.60 -17.80
CA GLY A 173 10.60 0.39 -17.17
C GLY A 173 10.86 0.29 -15.66
N ARG A 174 11.53 1.27 -15.05
CA ARG A 174 11.79 1.27 -13.61
C ARG A 174 10.53 1.45 -12.76
N TYR A 175 9.57 2.23 -13.27
CA TYR A 175 8.35 2.55 -12.55
C TYR A 175 7.13 2.28 -13.41
N CYS A 176 6.33 1.32 -12.99
CA CYS A 176 5.17 0.83 -13.70
C CYS A 176 3.95 0.76 -12.79
N ALA A 177 2.77 0.73 -13.40
CA ALA A 177 1.55 0.29 -12.76
C ALA A 177 0.82 -0.69 -13.69
N PRO A 178 -0.03 -1.59 -13.16
CA PRO A 178 -0.92 -2.37 -13.99
C PRO A 178 -1.89 -1.44 -14.72
N ASP A 179 -2.40 -1.92 -15.85
CA ASP A 179 -3.42 -1.21 -16.60
C ASP A 179 -4.69 -1.08 -15.73
N PRO A 180 -5.28 0.12 -15.59
CA PRO A 180 -6.30 0.40 -14.59
C PRO A 180 -7.51 -0.54 -14.66
N GLU A 181 -8.02 -0.76 -15.87
CA GLU A 181 -9.14 -1.65 -16.18
C GLU A 181 -8.71 -3.02 -16.74
N GLN A 182 -7.41 -3.33 -16.70
CA GLN A 182 -6.81 -4.55 -17.26
C GLN A 182 -7.07 -4.74 -18.76
N ASP A 183 -7.18 -3.65 -19.53
CA ASP A 183 -7.46 -3.67 -20.96
C ASP A 183 -6.60 -2.63 -21.71
N PHE A 184 -5.46 -3.09 -22.22
CA PHE A 184 -4.48 -2.28 -22.97
C PHE A 184 -5.00 -1.60 -24.26
N SER A 185 -6.28 -1.76 -24.61
CA SER A 185 -6.89 -1.17 -25.80
C SER A 185 -7.73 0.07 -25.53
N LYS A 186 -8.05 0.37 -24.26
CA LYS A 186 -8.94 1.48 -23.88
C LYS A 186 -8.46 2.16 -22.59
N GLY A 187 -9.12 3.27 -22.28
CA GLY A 187 -8.87 4.10 -21.09
C GLY A 187 -7.45 4.62 -20.95
N TYR A 188 -6.97 4.63 -19.72
CA TYR A 188 -5.68 5.18 -19.33
C TYR A 188 -4.65 4.08 -19.23
N ASP A 189 -3.39 4.39 -19.52
CA ASP A 189 -2.33 3.41 -19.33
C ASP A 189 -1.80 3.45 -17.88
N GLY A 190 -1.15 2.39 -17.44
CA GLY A 190 -0.45 2.33 -16.16
C GLY A 190 0.60 3.43 -15.98
N LYS A 191 1.24 3.92 -17.07
CA LYS A 191 2.15 5.08 -16.95
C LYS A 191 1.43 6.33 -16.45
N ASP A 192 0.15 6.51 -16.79
CA ASP A 192 -0.63 7.66 -16.37
C ASP A 192 -0.90 7.59 -14.86
N VAL A 193 -1.14 6.37 -14.34
CA VAL A 193 -1.24 6.10 -12.90
C VAL A 193 0.07 6.42 -12.19
N VAL A 194 1.21 5.98 -12.72
CA VAL A 194 2.52 6.29 -12.12
C VAL A 194 2.77 7.80 -12.10
N VAL A 195 2.38 8.52 -13.15
CA VAL A 195 2.51 10.00 -13.19
C VAL A 195 1.64 10.67 -12.13
N GLN A 196 0.42 10.20 -11.88
CA GLN A 196 -0.43 10.75 -10.81
C GLN A 196 0.05 10.34 -9.41
N ASN A 197 0.56 9.12 -9.23
CA ASN A 197 1.23 8.70 -8.00
C ASN A 197 2.40 9.64 -7.68
N LEU A 198 3.27 9.91 -8.67
CA LEU A 198 4.38 10.85 -8.53
C LEU A 198 3.90 12.27 -8.16
N ARG A 199 2.79 12.73 -8.75
CA ARG A 199 2.18 14.02 -8.41
C ARG A 199 1.74 14.08 -6.95
N GLN A 200 1.08 13.02 -6.47
CA GLN A 200 0.61 12.95 -5.09
C GLN A 200 1.78 12.87 -4.09
N VAL A 201 2.85 12.12 -4.39
CA VAL A 201 4.11 12.14 -3.59
C VAL A 201 4.70 13.55 -3.54
N CYS A 202 4.75 14.24 -4.68
CA CYS A 202 5.27 15.59 -4.77
C CYS A 202 4.47 16.58 -3.91
N VAL A 203 3.13 16.48 -3.91
CA VAL A 203 2.27 17.31 -3.07
C VAL A 203 2.60 17.08 -1.59
N TYR A 204 2.72 15.81 -1.16
CA TYR A 204 3.10 15.51 0.22
C TYR A 204 4.46 16.11 0.59
N LYS A 205 5.47 15.94 -0.26
CA LYS A 205 6.83 16.45 -0.01
C LYS A 205 6.82 17.97 0.21
N VAL A 206 6.20 18.72 -0.69
CA VAL A 206 6.12 20.18 -0.58
C VAL A 206 5.30 20.59 0.64
N ALA A 207 4.16 19.93 0.88
CA ALA A 207 3.32 20.20 2.04
C ALA A 207 4.08 19.95 3.36
N LYS A 208 4.87 18.88 3.43
CA LYS A 208 5.73 18.54 4.58
C LYS A 208 6.83 19.56 4.79
N GLU A 209 7.53 19.99 3.73
CA GLU A 209 8.57 21.04 3.81
C GLU A 209 8.01 22.37 4.34
N HIS A 210 6.74 22.66 4.10
CA HIS A 210 6.03 23.81 4.63
C HIS A 210 5.31 23.57 5.98
N GLY A 211 5.54 22.43 6.63
CA GLY A 211 4.97 22.08 7.93
C GLY A 211 3.46 21.83 7.91
N LYS A 212 2.90 21.48 6.75
CA LYS A 212 1.46 21.19 6.56
C LYS A 212 1.21 19.86 5.82
N PRO A 213 1.84 18.73 6.22
CA PRO A 213 1.69 17.43 5.54
C PRO A 213 0.23 16.99 5.35
N TRP A 214 -0.67 17.39 6.25
CA TRP A 214 -2.11 17.09 6.19
C TRP A 214 -2.84 17.62 4.96
N LEU A 215 -2.25 18.56 4.20
CA LEU A 215 -2.79 19.06 2.94
C LEU A 215 -2.78 17.98 1.84
N TRP A 216 -1.92 16.96 1.97
CA TRP A 216 -1.96 15.83 1.07
C TRP A 216 -3.31 15.10 1.13
N TRP A 217 -3.90 14.94 2.33
CA TRP A 217 -5.24 14.35 2.48
C TRP A 217 -6.33 15.16 1.77
N ASP A 218 -6.21 16.49 1.75
CA ASP A 218 -7.10 17.35 0.97
C ASP A 218 -6.93 17.08 -0.52
N TYR A 219 -5.68 17.04 -1.01
CA TYR A 219 -5.36 16.81 -2.41
C TYR A 219 -5.87 15.47 -2.93
N VAL A 220 -5.54 14.36 -2.26
CA VAL A 220 -5.91 13.03 -2.76
C VAL A 220 -7.42 12.79 -2.71
N THR A 221 -8.10 13.37 -1.71
CA THR A 221 -9.56 13.28 -1.61
C THR A 221 -10.24 14.09 -2.71
N ASP A 222 -9.82 15.34 -2.92
CA ASP A 222 -10.40 16.17 -3.99
C ASP A 222 -10.04 15.64 -5.39
N PHE A 223 -8.85 15.07 -5.57
CA PHE A 223 -8.44 14.42 -6.81
C PHE A 223 -9.33 13.23 -7.14
N ALA A 224 -9.56 12.32 -6.18
CA ALA A 224 -10.45 11.17 -6.37
C ALA A 224 -11.89 11.56 -6.72
N ILE A 225 -12.35 12.73 -6.28
CA ILE A 225 -13.70 13.24 -6.60
C ILE A 225 -13.74 13.94 -7.96
N ARG A 226 -12.73 14.75 -8.28
CA ARG A 226 -12.77 15.69 -9.42
C ARG A 226 -12.13 15.14 -10.69
N CYS A 227 -11.22 14.18 -10.56
CA CYS A 227 -10.41 13.65 -11.66
C CYS A 227 -10.66 12.16 -11.96
N PRO A 228 -11.91 11.67 -11.98
CA PRO A 228 -12.17 10.24 -12.17
C PRO A 228 -11.78 9.76 -13.57
N MET A 229 -11.24 8.54 -13.67
CA MET A 229 -10.91 7.92 -14.96
C MET A 229 -12.15 7.68 -15.81
N LYS A 230 -13.28 7.25 -15.21
CA LYS A 230 -14.59 7.05 -15.88
C LYS A 230 -15.04 8.25 -16.70
N GLU A 231 -14.73 9.46 -16.24
CA GLU A 231 -15.10 10.71 -16.92
C GLU A 231 -13.99 11.28 -17.81
N LYS A 232 -12.90 10.52 -18.03
CA LYS A 232 -11.71 10.95 -18.77
C LYS A 232 -11.08 12.23 -18.22
N LYS A 233 -11.12 12.39 -16.89
CA LYS A 233 -10.55 13.55 -16.18
C LYS A 233 -9.23 13.26 -15.50
N TYR A 234 -8.72 12.03 -15.59
CA TYR A 234 -7.46 11.60 -15.01
C TYR A 234 -6.24 12.18 -15.76
N THR A 235 -6.07 13.49 -15.66
CA THR A 235 -5.16 14.28 -16.50
C THR A 235 -4.31 15.20 -15.65
N LYS A 236 -3.24 15.73 -16.25
CA LYS A 236 -2.41 16.76 -15.64
C LYS A 236 -3.22 18.01 -15.33
N GLU A 237 -4.08 18.42 -16.26
CA GLU A 237 -4.87 19.66 -16.16
C GLU A 237 -5.86 19.58 -15.00
N CYS A 238 -6.50 18.42 -14.81
CA CYS A 238 -7.37 18.21 -13.66
C CYS A 238 -6.58 18.23 -12.35
N ALA A 239 -5.45 17.52 -12.27
CA ALA A 239 -4.58 17.51 -11.10
C ALA A 239 -4.12 18.93 -10.72
N ASP A 240 -3.68 19.72 -11.71
CA ASP A 240 -3.25 21.12 -11.54
C ASP A 240 -4.43 21.99 -11.06
N GLY A 241 -5.64 21.72 -11.54
CA GLY A 241 -6.89 22.35 -11.08
C GLY A 241 -7.19 22.09 -9.60
N VAL A 242 -6.98 20.85 -9.13
CA VAL A 242 -7.12 20.51 -7.70
C VAL A 242 -6.10 21.28 -6.86
N ILE A 243 -4.83 21.28 -7.27
CA ILE A 243 -3.74 22.01 -6.59
C ILE A 243 -4.09 23.49 -6.46
N LYS A 244 -4.60 24.10 -7.55
CA LYS A 244 -5.06 25.49 -7.57
C LYS A 244 -6.22 25.72 -6.61
N SER A 245 -7.20 24.83 -6.59
CA SER A 245 -8.39 24.97 -5.74
C SER A 245 -8.07 24.91 -4.24
N LEU A 246 -7.03 24.18 -3.86
CA LEU A 246 -6.56 24.06 -2.48
C LEU A 246 -5.60 25.18 -2.07
N GLY A 247 -5.33 26.16 -2.94
CA GLY A 247 -4.45 27.27 -2.64
C GLY A 247 -2.97 26.88 -2.45
N MET A 248 -2.59 25.66 -2.85
CA MET A 248 -1.21 25.15 -2.69
C MET A 248 -0.21 25.82 -3.66
N LEU A 249 -0.71 26.64 -4.60
CA LEU A 249 0.12 27.46 -5.49
C LEU A 249 0.93 28.55 -4.76
N LEU A 250 0.53 28.90 -3.53
CA LEU A 250 1.24 29.90 -2.70
C LEU A 250 2.55 29.37 -2.10
N PHE A 251 2.76 28.05 -2.13
CA PHE A 251 4.07 27.46 -1.87
C PHE A 251 4.91 27.64 -3.12
N SER A 252 5.79 28.65 -3.12
CA SER A 252 6.64 29.04 -4.26
C SER A 252 7.41 27.86 -4.90
N TYR A 253 7.52 26.72 -4.22
CA TYR A 253 8.17 25.49 -4.69
C TYR A 253 7.25 24.38 -5.24
N ALA A 254 5.92 24.45 -5.05
CA ALA A 254 4.99 23.44 -5.57
C ALA A 254 4.99 23.39 -7.11
N PHE A 255 5.10 24.56 -7.75
CA PHE A 255 5.26 24.67 -9.21
C PHE A 255 6.69 24.26 -9.65
N LEU A 256 7.71 24.52 -8.84
CA LEU A 256 9.12 24.21 -9.14
C LEU A 256 9.48 22.73 -9.02
N CYS A 257 8.79 21.95 -8.18
CA CYS A 257 8.94 20.49 -8.21
C CYS A 257 8.51 19.90 -9.57
N PHE A 258 7.54 20.50 -10.25
CA PHE A 258 7.11 20.08 -11.60
C PHE A 258 7.92 20.73 -12.74
N VAL A 259 8.47 21.93 -12.56
CA VAL A 259 9.19 22.66 -13.62
C VAL A 259 10.71 22.46 -13.58
N VAL A 260 11.34 22.18 -12.42
CA VAL A 260 12.82 22.17 -12.31
C VAL A 260 13.43 20.97 -11.56
N ARG A 261 12.69 20.24 -10.69
CA ARG A 261 13.35 19.24 -9.79
C ARG A 261 12.62 17.92 -9.53
N CYS A 262 11.82 17.41 -10.46
CA CYS A 262 11.39 16.00 -10.42
C CYS A 262 12.46 15.00 -10.91
N SER A 263 13.69 15.45 -11.25
CA SER A 263 14.82 14.55 -11.54
C SER A 263 15.35 13.82 -10.31
N ASN A 264 15.01 14.26 -9.09
CA ASN A 264 15.40 13.61 -7.83
C ASN A 264 14.24 12.89 -7.12
N CYS A 265 13.01 12.97 -7.63
CA CYS A 265 11.91 12.13 -7.10
C CYS A 265 11.97 10.70 -7.64
N THR A 266 12.78 10.45 -8.68
CA THR A 266 13.10 9.11 -9.21
C THR A 266 14.07 8.31 -8.33
N GLU A 267 14.45 8.80 -7.15
CA GLU A 267 15.23 8.03 -6.17
C GLU A 267 14.38 7.37 -5.08
N TYR A 268 13.10 7.75 -4.93
CA TYR A 268 12.24 7.29 -3.82
C TYR A 268 10.82 6.86 -4.26
N VAL A 269 10.62 6.58 -5.54
CA VAL A 269 9.56 5.64 -5.95
C VAL A 269 10.15 4.24 -5.86
#